data_AF-A0A7W1JSD1-F1
#
_entry.id   AF-A0A7W1JSD1-F1
#
_cell.length_a   1.000
_cell.length_b   1.000
_cell.length_c   1.000
_cell.angle_alpha   90.00
_cell.angle_beta   90.00
_cell.angle_gamma   90.00
#
_symmetry.space_group_name_H-M   'P 1'
#
loop_
_entity.id
_entity.type
_entity.pdbx_description
1 polymer ?
#
loop_
_entity_poly.entity_id
_entity_poly.type
_entity_poly.pdbx_seq_one_letter_code
_entity_poly.pdbx_strand_id
1 'polypeptide(L)'
;PLGTGRPISIAWMKGRSRAYKLNTRNPNGNTVISVVFNERCDMLVATAMVGDDRPAATESSVIEFLNGNTVMRWAEITLGL
;
A
#
# COMPACT_ATOMS: atom_id res chain seq x y z
N PRO A 1 -2.83 -11.03 10.63
CA PRO A 1 -1.83 -9.97 10.29
C PRO A 1 -0.42 -10.53 10.50
N LEU A 2 0.55 -10.16 9.66
CA LEU A 2 1.95 -10.64 9.74
C LEU A 2 2.83 -9.78 10.65
N GLY A 3 2.32 -8.65 11.13
CA GLY A 3 3.00 -7.77 12.06
C GLY A 3 2.16 -6.54 12.39
N THR A 4 2.68 -5.67 13.24
CA THR A 4 2.09 -4.35 13.48
C THR A 4 2.14 -3.51 12.22
N GLY A 5 1.18 -2.60 12.06
CA GLY A 5 1.26 -1.62 10.98
C GLY A 5 2.43 -0.67 11.21
N ARG A 6 3.02 -0.14 10.12
CA ARG A 6 4.13 0.81 10.17
C ARG A 6 3.69 2.15 9.60
N PRO A 7 4.15 3.28 10.16
CA PRO A 7 3.88 4.59 9.58
C PRO A 7 4.58 4.70 8.22
N ILE A 8 3.89 5.27 7.24
CA ILE A 8 4.41 5.53 5.89
C ILE A 8 4.05 6.94 5.45
N SER A 9 4.70 7.41 4.40
CA SER A 9 4.34 8.65 3.70
C SER A 9 4.29 8.38 2.20
N ILE A 10 3.20 8.80 1.56
CA ILE A 10 3.02 8.79 0.11
C ILE A 10 2.88 10.25 -0.31
N ALA A 11 3.90 10.79 -0.96
CA ALA A 11 4.08 12.23 -1.14
C ALA A 11 3.88 13.00 0.18
N TRP A 12 2.93 13.93 0.24
CA TRP A 12 2.59 14.70 1.44
C TRP A 12 1.67 13.92 2.41
N MET A 13 0.97 12.89 1.93
CA MET A 13 -0.03 12.13 2.69
C MET A 13 0.62 11.21 3.71
N LYS A 14 0.04 11.16 4.91
CA LYS A 14 0.49 10.26 5.98
C LYS A 14 -0.41 9.05 6.05
N GLY A 15 0.17 7.92 6.41
CA GLY A 15 -0.55 6.66 6.39
C GLY A 15 0.08 5.56 7.19
N ARG A 16 -0.47 4.36 7.02
CA ARG A 16 0.05 3.12 7.58
C ARG A 16 -0.01 1.99 6.57
N SER A 17 1.03 1.19 6.54
CA SER A 17 1.11 -0.07 5.82
C SER A 17 1.03 -1.24 6.79
N ARG A 18 0.42 -2.35 6.36
CA ARG A 18 0.41 -3.61 7.13
C ARG A 18 0.31 -4.81 6.21
N ALA A 19 1.14 -5.82 6.49
CA ALA A 19 1.10 -7.10 5.80
C ALA A 19 0.13 -8.10 6.47
N TYR A 20 -0.52 -8.93 5.65
CA TYR A 20 -1.44 -9.97 6.08
C TYR A 20 -1.18 -11.26 5.30
N LYS A 21 -1.29 -12.40 5.97
CA LYS A 21 -1.37 -13.70 5.33
C LYS A 21 -2.82 -14.01 5.03
N LEU A 22 -3.11 -14.33 3.77
CA LEU A 22 -4.40 -14.80 3.31
C LEU A 22 -4.56 -16.27 3.67
N ASN A 23 -5.76 -16.63 4.14
CA ASN A 23 -6.13 -18.02 4.41
C ASN A 23 -6.74 -18.69 3.17
N THR A 24 -6.12 -18.48 2.01
CA THR A 24 -6.59 -18.98 0.71
C THR A 24 -5.43 -19.61 -0.05
N ARG A 25 -5.65 -20.73 -0.73
CA ARG A 25 -4.67 -21.26 -1.69
C ARG A 25 -4.71 -20.41 -2.96
N ASN A 26 -3.79 -19.47 -3.07
CA ASN A 26 -3.59 -18.67 -4.28
C ASN A 26 -2.19 -18.98 -4.86
N PRO A 27 -2.11 -19.50 -6.10
CA PRO A 27 -0.82 -19.81 -6.72
C PRO A 27 0.06 -18.58 -6.95
N ASN A 28 -0.51 -17.38 -6.96
CA ASN A 28 0.20 -16.12 -7.22
C ASN A 28 0.68 -15.40 -5.94
N GLY A 29 0.54 -16.04 -4.78
CA GLY A 29 0.93 -15.46 -3.49
C GLY A 29 -0.19 -15.51 -2.46
N ASN A 30 0.19 -15.74 -1.21
CA ASN A 30 -0.72 -15.83 -0.07
C ASN A 30 -0.51 -14.66 0.91
N THR A 31 0.26 -13.64 0.53
CA THR A 31 0.53 -12.47 1.36
C THR A 31 0.01 -11.23 0.64
N VAL A 32 -0.59 -10.31 1.40
CA VAL A 32 -1.03 -9.01 0.91
C VAL A 32 -0.49 -7.90 1.79
N ILE A 33 -0.21 -6.75 1.18
CA ILE A 33 0.11 -5.51 1.86
C ILE A 33 -1.06 -4.57 1.65
N SER A 34 -1.68 -4.13 2.74
CA SER A 34 -2.69 -3.07 2.71
C SER A 34 -2.04 -1.78 3.19
N VAL A 35 -2.22 -0.71 2.42
CA VAL A 35 -1.73 0.63 2.71
C VAL A 35 -2.91 1.57 2.73
N VAL A 36 -3.03 2.35 3.80
CA VAL A 36 -4.03 3.41 3.92
C VAL A 36 -3.30 4.71 4.18
N PHE A 37 -3.62 5.75 3.43
CA PHE A 37 -3.04 7.08 3.60
C PHE A 37 -4.09 8.15 3.31
N ASN A 38 -3.95 9.31 3.94
CA ASN A 38 -4.93 10.38 3.85
C ASN A 38 -4.27 11.77 3.80
N GLU A 39 -4.99 12.71 3.22
CA GLU A 39 -4.81 14.16 3.39
C GLU A 39 -6.15 14.73 3.86
N ARG A 40 -6.18 15.39 5.02
CA ARG A 40 -7.44 15.90 5.61
C ARG A 40 -8.54 14.83 5.66
N CYS A 41 -9.63 15.01 4.92
CA CYS A 41 -10.79 14.11 4.86
C CYS A 41 -10.70 13.09 3.71
N ASP A 42 -9.72 13.22 2.82
CA ASP A 42 -9.57 12.38 1.65
C ASP A 42 -8.66 11.20 1.97
N MET A 43 -9.15 9.97 1.76
CA MET A 43 -8.45 8.74 2.10
C MET A 43 -8.33 7.82 0.89
N LEU A 44 -7.14 7.27 0.71
CA LEU A 44 -6.88 6.23 -0.29
C LEU A 44 -6.45 4.94 0.39
N VAL A 45 -6.90 3.83 -0.19
CA VAL A 45 -6.56 2.48 0.24
C VAL A 45 -6.00 1.72 -0.95
N ALA A 46 -4.79 1.20 -0.81
CA ALA A 46 -4.15 0.34 -1.79
C ALA A 46 -3.93 -1.05 -1.19
N THR A 47 -4.18 -2.09 -1.99
CA THR A 47 -3.88 -3.47 -1.61
C THR A 47 -3.03 -4.11 -2.69
N ALA A 48 -1.86 -4.62 -2.32
CA ALA A 48 -0.96 -5.32 -3.21
C ALA A 48 -0.87 -6.80 -2.80
N MET A 49 -1.00 -7.71 -3.75
CA MET A 49 -0.64 -9.12 -3.56
C MET A 49 0.87 -9.29 -3.72
N VAL A 50 1.45 -10.10 -2.84
CA VAL A 50 2.87 -10.42 -2.82
C VAL A 50 3.03 -11.92 -3.07
N GLY A 51 3.74 -12.26 -4.15
CA GLY A 51 4.00 -13.63 -4.56
C GLY A 51 5.11 -14.31 -3.76
N ASP A 52 6.01 -13.53 -3.13
CA ASP A 52 7.10 -14.06 -2.32
C ASP A 52 6.83 -13.91 -0.81
N ASP A 53 7.43 -14.78 0.00
CA ASP A 53 7.34 -14.73 1.47
C ASP A 53 8.22 -13.61 2.07
N ARG A 54 8.54 -12.54 1.32
CA ARG A 54 9.37 -11.41 1.79
C ARG A 54 8.63 -10.08 1.74
N PRO A 55 7.51 -9.94 2.48
CA PRO A 55 6.65 -8.76 2.44
C PRO A 55 7.39 -7.44 2.73
N ALA A 56 8.44 -7.46 3.56
CA ALA A 56 9.21 -6.25 3.86
C ALA A 56 9.98 -5.70 2.65
N ALA A 57 10.47 -6.55 1.74
CA ALA A 57 11.14 -6.11 0.53
C ALA A 57 10.13 -5.53 -0.47
N THR A 58 8.96 -6.17 -0.60
CA THR A 58 7.89 -5.72 -1.50
C THR A 58 7.20 -4.45 -1.00
N GLU A 59 7.13 -4.24 0.32
CA GLU A 59 6.55 -3.03 0.91
C GLU A 59 7.20 -1.75 0.37
N SER A 60 8.53 -1.74 0.26
CA SER A 60 9.27 -0.61 -0.34
C SER A 60 8.87 -0.36 -1.79
N SER A 61 8.74 -1.41 -2.61
CA SER A 61 8.33 -1.29 -4.02
C SER A 61 6.86 -0.84 -4.16
N VAL A 62 5.98 -1.25 -3.24
CA VAL A 62 4.60 -0.75 -3.19
C VAL A 62 4.59 0.74 -2.87
N ILE A 63 5.39 1.18 -1.91
CA ILE A 63 5.52 2.60 -1.55
C ILE A 63 6.10 3.40 -2.72
N GLU A 64 7.12 2.88 -3.41
CA GLU A 64 7.70 3.52 -4.59
C GLU A 64 6.68 3.67 -5.72
N PHE A 65 5.93 2.60 -6.03
CA PHE A 65 4.85 2.64 -7.02
C PHE A 65 3.78 3.68 -6.66
N LEU A 66 3.36 3.73 -5.39
CA LEU A 66 2.38 4.70 -4.92
C LEU A 66 2.89 6.14 -4.96
N ASN A 67 4.20 6.37 -4.84
CA ASN A 67 4.83 7.68 -5.04
C ASN A 67 5.09 8.00 -6.53
N GLY A 68 4.85 7.06 -7.43
CA GLY A 68 5.10 7.23 -8.85
C GLY A 68 4.11 8.17 -9.54
N ASN A 69 4.56 8.80 -10.63
CA ASN A 69 3.80 9.79 -11.40
C ASN A 69 2.39 9.31 -11.79
N THR A 70 2.23 8.04 -12.12
CA THR A 70 0.92 7.47 -12.50
C THR A 70 -0.09 7.59 -11.35
N VAL A 71 0.30 7.20 -10.14
CA VAL A 71 -0.58 7.24 -8.97
C VAL A 71 -0.76 8.67 -8.48
N MET A 72 0.30 9.48 -8.50
CA MET A 72 0.23 10.88 -8.08
C MET A 72 -0.70 11.70 -8.95
N ARG A 73 -0.56 11.59 -10.28
CA ARG A 73 -1.45 12.27 -11.22
C ARG A 73 -2.90 11.82 -11.07
N TRP A 74 -3.13 10.53 -10.84
CA TRP A 74 -4.48 10.02 -10.59
C TRP A 74 -5.05 10.58 -9.28
N ALA A 75 -4.25 10.66 -8.21
CA ALA A 75 -4.68 11.18 -6.92
C ALA A 75 -5.02 12.68 -7.00
N GLU A 76 -4.18 13.50 -7.65
CA GLU A 76 -4.45 14.93 -7.91
C GLU A 76 -5.80 15.12 -8.61
N ILE A 77 -6.04 14.38 -9.70
CA ILE A 77 -7.30 14.47 -10.46
C ILE A 77 -8.51 14.02 -9.64
N THR A 78 -8.38 12.91 -8.89
CA THR A 78 -9.51 12.29 -8.20
C THR A 78 -9.90 13.06 -6.94
N LEU A 79 -8.91 13.60 -6.23
CA LEU A 79 -9.09 14.27 -4.94
C LEU A 79 -9.17 15.80 -5.08
N GLY A 80 -8.85 16.34 -6.26
CA GLY A 80 -8.78 17.79 -6.48
C GLY A 80 -7.64 18.45 -5.71
N LEU A 81 -6.50 17.75 -5.59
CA LEU A 81 -5.27 18.23 -4.97
C LEU A 81 -4.38 18.96 -5.98
#